data_AF-A0A4S9SAW6-F1
#
_entry.id   AF-A0A4S9SAW6-F1
#
_cell.length_a   1.000
_cell.length_b   1.000
_cell.length_c   1.000
_cell.angle_alpha   90.00
_cell.angle_beta   90.00
_cell.angle_gamma   90.00
#
_symmetry.space_group_name_H-M   'P 1'
#
loop_
_entity.id
_entity.type
_entity.pdbx_description
1 polymer ?
#
loop_
_entity_poly.entity_id
_entity_poly.type
_entity_poly.pdbx_seq_one_letter_code
_entity_poly.pdbx_strand_id
1 'polypeptide(L)'
;MMSTEQNSTTSANRTELMGWTPESSGRGTLTLLTSCLATTMLCTWIVIHPRIDKRKGRRLLHKLVLWLKTIIAPELIAVEAAQEWTQARRVVRESSKFTNGELGLVQAFYIGMFGLQHRTSQGTRILWPNQFVWLLEQGLLDWRNHEEWGLSSEVIQDKGNSDTTGKLFAASQVAWFVAQSIMRVAHDLPLAPLEAMTLSYVPLFVVTYSYWWTKPRDIETPSEIYLPKMTPEQAIVFHSLALDKQFDDEGTTEQNSVWTIWALTPRLFEKEASDTLAAKEEKHFSHTSSSGREILLSPSPGYARLKPIEFNEEQETVLAHWDPELYRSRLLFPLCCLAGASFPALHLISWNATFPTLLETWLWRTSSIASMTSMLLFMQFEKIVVRWCDPLTIAKILLPSIYIVTRVILLGGTFAALRAMDSAVYDTYTASAYWLHVI
;
A
#
# COMPACT_ATOMS: atom_id res chain seq x y z
N MET A 1 52.01 -57.51 -23.16
CA MET A 1 52.16 -56.11 -22.71
C MET A 1 50.78 -55.49 -22.71
N MET A 2 50.37 -55.02 -21.55
CA MET A 2 49.00 -54.66 -21.16
C MET A 2 48.38 -53.59 -22.06
N SER A 3 47.15 -53.88 -22.51
CA SER A 3 46.14 -52.91 -22.90
C SER A 3 45.71 -52.12 -21.68
N THR A 4 46.01 -50.82 -21.64
CA THR A 4 45.52 -49.92 -20.61
C THR A 4 44.10 -49.50 -21.00
N GLU A 5 43.13 -50.25 -20.48
CA GLU A 5 41.72 -49.91 -20.50
C GLU A 5 41.43 -48.63 -19.69
N GLN A 6 40.38 -47.96 -20.14
CA GLN A 6 39.78 -46.75 -19.59
C GLN A 6 39.55 -46.83 -18.08
N ASN A 7 40.00 -45.80 -17.36
CA ASN A 7 39.41 -45.39 -16.08
C ASN A 7 38.83 -43.98 -16.24
N SER A 8 37.76 -43.88 -17.02
CA SER A 8 36.87 -42.71 -17.03
C SER A 8 35.61 -43.06 -16.24
N THR A 9 35.74 -43.15 -14.93
CA THR A 9 34.60 -43.23 -14.01
C THR A 9 34.71 -42.11 -12.98
N THR A 10 33.60 -41.40 -12.81
CA THR A 10 33.30 -40.39 -11.78
C THR A 10 33.75 -38.93 -12.03
N SER A 11 33.35 -38.32 -13.15
CA SER A 11 32.95 -36.90 -13.09
C SER A 11 31.50 -36.85 -12.60
N ALA A 12 31.31 -36.80 -11.28
CA ALA A 12 30.02 -36.39 -10.75
C ALA A 12 29.69 -35.00 -11.33
N ASN A 13 28.53 -34.87 -11.98
CA ASN A 13 27.96 -33.65 -12.53
C ASN A 13 28.26 -32.44 -11.63
N ARG A 14 29.33 -31.71 -11.94
CA ARG A 14 29.61 -30.44 -11.27
C ARG A 14 28.87 -29.40 -12.09
N THR A 15 27.72 -28.96 -11.58
CA THR A 15 26.95 -27.83 -12.14
C THR A 15 27.92 -26.68 -12.38
N GLU A 16 28.10 -26.31 -13.64
CA GLU A 16 29.00 -25.22 -14.00
C GLU A 16 28.35 -23.91 -13.58
N LEU A 17 29.01 -23.20 -12.66
CA LEU A 17 28.53 -21.92 -12.17
C LEU A 17 29.04 -20.82 -13.07
N MET A 18 28.10 -20.11 -13.68
CA MET A 18 28.36 -19.00 -14.58
C MET A 18 28.08 -17.68 -13.86
N GLY A 19 28.95 -16.70 -14.09
CA GLY A 19 28.74 -15.32 -13.70
C GLY A 19 28.02 -14.54 -14.80
N TRP A 20 28.58 -13.39 -15.18
CA TRP A 20 28.08 -12.64 -16.34
C TRP A 20 28.19 -13.47 -17.62
N THR A 21 27.03 -13.76 -18.24
CA THR A 21 26.94 -14.51 -19.50
C THR A 21 26.53 -13.54 -20.61
N PRO A 22 27.37 -13.36 -21.66
CA PRO A 22 27.03 -12.51 -22.80
C PRO A 22 25.89 -13.11 -23.62
N GLU A 23 25.20 -12.28 -24.40
CA GLU A 23 24.15 -12.77 -25.30
C GLU A 23 24.77 -13.77 -26.29
N SER A 24 24.26 -15.01 -26.28
CA SER A 24 24.64 -16.07 -27.21
C SER A 24 23.38 -16.63 -27.87
N SER A 25 23.44 -17.77 -28.57
CA SER A 25 22.28 -18.43 -29.17
C SER A 25 21.15 -18.82 -28.20
N GLY A 26 21.32 -18.57 -26.90
CA GLY A 26 20.29 -18.69 -25.85
C GLY A 26 19.90 -17.34 -25.23
N ARG A 27 19.90 -17.24 -23.89
CA ARG A 27 19.55 -16.04 -23.11
C ARG A 27 20.77 -15.53 -22.34
N GLY A 28 21.08 -14.24 -22.41
CA GLY A 28 22.16 -13.63 -21.61
C GLY A 28 21.72 -13.05 -20.26
N THR A 29 22.69 -12.66 -19.43
CA THR A 29 22.43 -11.98 -18.14
C THR A 29 21.74 -10.62 -18.34
N LEU A 30 22.07 -9.89 -19.42
CA LEU A 30 21.48 -8.59 -19.70
C LEU A 30 19.99 -8.70 -20.04
N THR A 31 19.59 -9.64 -20.91
CA THR A 31 18.19 -9.90 -21.26
C THR A 31 17.38 -10.35 -20.05
N LEU A 32 17.96 -11.20 -19.20
CA LEU A 32 17.34 -11.59 -17.94
C LEU A 32 17.09 -10.39 -17.02
N LEU A 33 18.11 -9.57 -16.80
CA LEU A 33 18.02 -8.37 -15.96
C LEU A 33 16.99 -7.38 -16.48
N THR A 34 17.08 -7.04 -17.76
CA THR A 34 16.21 -6.03 -18.40
C THR A 34 14.76 -6.49 -18.45
N SER A 35 14.48 -7.74 -18.81
CA SER A 35 13.11 -8.28 -18.80
C SER A 35 12.48 -8.30 -17.41
N CYS A 36 13.22 -8.73 -16.38
CA CYS A 36 12.74 -8.74 -15.00
C CYS A 36 12.49 -7.31 -14.48
N LEU A 37 13.46 -6.41 -14.67
CA LEU A 37 13.35 -5.01 -14.23
C LEU A 37 12.25 -4.26 -14.96
N ALA A 38 12.13 -4.43 -16.28
CA ALA A 38 11.07 -3.82 -17.09
C ALA A 38 9.69 -4.33 -16.68
N THR A 39 9.55 -5.64 -16.47
CA THR A 39 8.28 -6.23 -16.02
C THR A 39 7.89 -5.72 -14.63
N THR A 40 8.82 -5.73 -13.68
CA THR A 40 8.59 -5.17 -12.33
C THR A 40 8.26 -3.68 -12.40
N MET A 41 8.98 -2.89 -13.19
CA MET A 41 8.71 -1.46 -13.40
C MET A 41 7.31 -1.24 -13.98
N LEU A 42 6.95 -1.94 -15.05
CA LEU A 42 5.66 -1.75 -15.72
C LEU A 42 4.50 -2.12 -14.81
N CYS A 43 4.57 -3.25 -14.11
CA CYS A 43 3.48 -3.64 -13.20
C CYS A 43 3.42 -2.74 -11.96
N THR A 44 4.55 -2.34 -11.37
CA THR A 44 4.53 -1.52 -10.14
C THR A 44 4.29 -0.03 -10.40
N TRP A 45 4.72 0.53 -11.53
CA TRP A 45 4.55 1.96 -11.81
C TRP A 45 3.13 2.29 -12.29
N ILE A 46 2.56 1.45 -13.16
CA ILE A 46 1.25 1.70 -13.78
C ILE A 46 0.10 1.56 -12.80
N VAL A 47 0.25 0.69 -11.77
CA VAL A 47 -0.79 0.50 -10.75
C VAL A 47 -0.93 1.70 -9.82
N ILE A 48 0.13 2.48 -9.62
CA ILE A 48 0.18 3.50 -8.57
C ILE A 48 -0.52 4.77 -9.05
N HIS A 49 -1.66 5.04 -8.43
CA HIS A 49 -2.42 6.26 -8.62
C HIS A 49 -2.24 7.15 -7.38
N PRO A 50 -1.25 8.07 -7.38
CA PRO A 50 -0.95 8.91 -6.23
C PRO A 50 -2.10 9.89 -5.93
N ARG A 51 -2.12 10.42 -4.72
CA ARG A 51 -3.04 11.48 -4.31
C ARG A 51 -2.86 12.74 -5.16
N ILE A 52 -3.92 13.54 -5.27
CA ILE A 52 -3.91 14.77 -6.06
C ILE A 52 -3.21 15.86 -5.24
N ASP A 53 -2.13 16.43 -5.79
CA ASP A 53 -1.41 17.59 -5.24
C ASP A 53 -1.09 18.55 -6.40
N LYS A 54 -1.40 19.84 -6.18
CA LYS A 54 -1.15 20.94 -7.13
C LYS A 54 0.35 21.09 -7.43
N ARG A 55 1.22 20.75 -6.47
CA ARG A 55 2.67 20.91 -6.56
C ARG A 55 3.29 19.73 -7.31
N LYS A 56 3.65 19.95 -8.58
CA LYS A 56 4.24 18.93 -9.48
C LYS A 56 5.39 18.14 -8.84
N GLY A 57 6.32 18.82 -8.17
CA GLY A 57 7.47 18.18 -7.52
C GLY A 57 7.06 17.21 -6.40
N ARG A 58 6.07 17.57 -5.58
CA ARG A 58 5.55 16.68 -4.52
C ARG A 58 4.77 15.51 -5.08
N ARG A 59 3.97 15.74 -6.13
CA ARG A 59 3.25 14.67 -6.83
C ARG A 59 4.22 13.61 -7.36
N LEU A 60 5.31 14.03 -8.03
CA LEU A 60 6.34 13.13 -8.52
C LEU A 60 7.04 12.39 -7.36
N LEU A 61 7.46 13.12 -6.32
CA LEU A 61 8.11 12.52 -5.16
C LEU A 61 7.21 11.51 -4.44
N HIS A 62 5.93 11.81 -4.28
CA HIS A 62 4.96 10.90 -3.69
C HIS A 62 4.77 9.64 -4.53
N LYS A 63 4.68 9.77 -5.86
CA LYS A 63 4.63 8.61 -6.76
C LYS A 63 5.89 7.74 -6.64
N LEU A 64 7.08 8.36 -6.57
CA LEU A 64 8.35 7.66 -6.37
C LEU A 64 8.42 6.94 -5.02
N VAL A 65 7.96 7.57 -3.93
CA VAL A 65 7.92 6.96 -2.59
C VAL A 65 6.96 5.77 -2.55
N LEU A 66 5.76 5.92 -3.11
CA LEU A 66 4.79 4.81 -3.23
C LEU A 66 5.35 3.67 -4.07
N TRP A 67 6.09 4.00 -5.14
CA TRP A 67 6.72 3.00 -6.00
C TRP A 67 7.82 2.23 -5.26
N LEU A 68 8.70 2.93 -4.54
CA LEU A 68 9.72 2.29 -3.70
C LEU A 68 9.08 1.40 -2.61
N LYS A 69 8.01 1.89 -1.98
CA LYS A 69 7.22 1.11 -1.02
C LYS A 69 6.63 -0.16 -1.66
N THR A 70 6.16 -0.07 -2.89
CA THR A 70 5.62 -1.22 -3.65
C THR A 70 6.70 -2.27 -3.94
N ILE A 71 7.95 -1.86 -4.18
CA ILE A 71 9.06 -2.82 -4.37
C ILE A 71 9.37 -3.57 -3.08
N ILE A 72 9.42 -2.85 -1.95
CA ILE A 72 9.76 -3.43 -0.65
C ILE A 72 8.61 -4.28 -0.11
N ALA A 73 7.39 -3.74 -0.14
CA ALA A 73 6.20 -4.28 0.54
C ALA A 73 4.94 -4.13 -0.34
N PRO A 74 4.85 -4.85 -1.48
CA PRO A 74 3.72 -4.76 -2.41
C PRO A 74 2.36 -5.17 -1.79
N GLU A 75 2.38 -6.02 -0.78
CA GLU A 75 1.21 -6.49 -0.03
C GLU A 75 0.54 -5.36 0.72
N LEU A 76 1.33 -4.43 1.29
CA LEU A 76 0.79 -3.25 1.97
C LEU A 76 0.06 -2.33 0.99
N ILE A 77 0.52 -2.28 -0.27
CA ILE A 77 -0.15 -1.53 -1.33
C ILE A 77 -1.45 -2.22 -1.75
N ALA A 78 -1.48 -3.54 -1.81
CA ALA A 78 -2.72 -4.29 -2.07
C ALA A 78 -3.76 -4.08 -0.95
N VAL A 79 -3.31 -4.05 0.31
CA VAL A 79 -4.14 -3.75 1.48
C VAL A 79 -4.64 -2.32 1.44
N GLU A 80 -3.80 -1.36 1.08
CA GLU A 80 -4.18 0.04 0.83
C GLU A 80 -5.26 0.15 -0.25
N ALA A 81 -5.10 -0.57 -1.36
CA ALA A 81 -6.08 -0.57 -2.42
C ALA A 81 -7.44 -1.13 -1.97
N ALA A 82 -7.44 -2.23 -1.22
CA ALA A 82 -8.65 -2.82 -0.65
C ALA A 82 -9.36 -1.86 0.33
N GLN A 83 -8.60 -1.16 1.16
CA GLN A 83 -9.14 -0.22 2.14
C GLN A 83 -9.70 1.04 1.48
N GLU A 84 -9.00 1.61 0.50
CA GLU A 84 -9.53 2.73 -0.29
C GLU A 84 -10.80 2.35 -1.07
N TRP A 85 -10.85 1.13 -1.63
CA TRP A 85 -12.04 0.63 -2.31
C TRP A 85 -13.23 0.48 -1.36
N THR A 86 -12.99 -0.03 -0.15
CA THR A 86 -14.04 -0.18 0.86
C THR A 86 -14.56 1.19 1.32
N GLN A 87 -13.66 2.17 1.51
CA GLN A 87 -14.04 3.55 1.80
C GLN A 87 -14.87 4.18 0.68
N ALA A 88 -14.45 4.04 -0.58
CA ALA A 88 -15.19 4.55 -1.72
C ALA A 88 -16.61 3.93 -1.77
N ARG A 89 -16.74 2.63 -1.52
CA ARG A 89 -18.05 1.96 -1.41
C ARG A 89 -18.90 2.47 -0.26
N ARG A 90 -18.29 2.77 0.89
CA ARG A 90 -18.99 3.36 2.04
C ARG A 90 -19.55 4.73 1.70
N VAL A 91 -18.77 5.59 1.04
CA VAL A 91 -19.21 6.93 0.59
C VAL A 91 -20.39 6.82 -0.38
N VAL A 92 -20.33 5.91 -1.35
CA VAL A 92 -21.45 5.62 -2.27
C VAL A 92 -22.70 5.20 -1.50
N ARG A 93 -22.54 4.27 -0.53
CA ARG A 93 -23.65 3.74 0.27
C ARG A 93 -24.30 4.82 1.14
N GLU A 94 -23.51 5.62 1.84
CA GLU A 94 -23.99 6.68 2.74
C GLU A 94 -24.62 7.84 1.95
N SER A 95 -24.04 8.18 0.79
CA SER A 95 -24.56 9.26 -0.06
C SER A 95 -25.79 8.86 -0.88
N SER A 96 -26.06 7.56 -1.07
CA SER A 96 -27.08 7.06 -2.00
C SER A 96 -28.47 7.66 -1.78
N LYS A 97 -28.85 7.93 -0.53
CA LYS A 97 -30.16 8.54 -0.20
C LYS A 97 -30.27 10.00 -0.66
N PHE A 98 -29.15 10.71 -0.71
CA PHE A 98 -29.08 12.13 -1.03
C PHE A 98 -28.77 12.38 -2.51
N THR A 99 -28.21 11.39 -3.20
CA THR A 99 -27.80 11.48 -4.60
C THR A 99 -28.69 10.67 -5.55
N ASN A 100 -29.82 10.13 -5.06
CA ASN A 100 -30.67 9.19 -5.79
C ASN A 100 -29.92 7.96 -6.36
N GLY A 101 -28.77 7.61 -5.78
CA GLY A 101 -27.91 6.52 -6.24
C GLY A 101 -27.04 6.86 -7.47
N GLU A 102 -26.97 8.12 -7.89
CA GLU A 102 -26.17 8.55 -9.06
C GLU A 102 -24.66 8.64 -8.76
N LEU A 103 -24.27 8.88 -7.50
CA LEU A 103 -22.87 8.94 -7.10
C LEU A 103 -22.21 7.57 -7.24
N GLY A 104 -21.29 7.46 -8.20
CA GLY A 104 -20.56 6.23 -8.49
C GLY A 104 -19.21 6.12 -7.78
N LEU A 105 -18.55 4.97 -7.99
CA LEU A 105 -17.22 4.71 -7.41
C LEU A 105 -16.16 5.70 -7.92
N VAL A 106 -16.27 6.17 -9.16
CA VAL A 106 -15.32 7.12 -9.75
C VAL A 106 -15.30 8.42 -8.94
N GLN A 107 -16.46 8.98 -8.61
CA GLN A 107 -16.59 10.16 -7.75
C GLN A 107 -16.10 9.90 -6.34
N ALA A 108 -16.47 8.76 -5.74
CA ALA A 108 -16.06 8.44 -4.38
C ALA A 108 -14.54 8.28 -4.25
N PHE A 109 -13.89 7.63 -5.23
CA PHE A 109 -12.43 7.58 -5.30
C PHE A 109 -11.83 8.97 -5.51
N TYR A 110 -12.40 9.78 -6.39
CA TYR A 110 -11.93 11.16 -6.63
C TYR A 110 -11.93 12.00 -5.35
N ILE A 111 -13.03 11.95 -4.58
CA ILE A 111 -13.13 12.63 -3.28
C ILE A 111 -12.06 12.09 -2.30
N GLY A 112 -11.93 10.75 -2.19
CA GLY A 112 -10.93 10.10 -1.34
C GLY A 112 -9.47 10.39 -1.73
N MET A 113 -9.20 10.71 -3.00
CA MET A 113 -7.88 11.09 -3.53
C MET A 113 -7.53 12.58 -3.33
N PHE A 114 -8.34 13.31 -2.54
CA PHE A 114 -8.23 14.76 -2.34
C PHE A 114 -8.58 15.58 -3.59
N GLY A 115 -9.40 15.00 -4.46
CA GLY A 115 -9.88 15.65 -5.68
C GLY A 115 -10.84 16.80 -5.40
N LEU A 116 -11.43 16.90 -4.21
CA LEU A 116 -12.34 17.97 -3.85
C LEU A 116 -11.75 18.82 -2.71
N GLN A 117 -11.62 20.12 -2.96
CA GLN A 117 -11.08 21.09 -2.00
C GLN A 117 -12.04 22.26 -1.86
N HIS A 118 -12.14 22.83 -0.66
CA HIS A 118 -12.93 24.03 -0.45
C HIS A 118 -12.04 25.24 -0.19
N ARG A 119 -12.49 26.40 -0.67
CA ARG A 119 -11.73 27.64 -0.53
C ARG A 119 -11.89 28.25 0.87
N THR A 120 -10.81 28.79 1.41
CA THR A 120 -10.76 29.56 2.66
C THR A 120 -10.18 30.95 2.40
N SER A 121 -10.17 31.81 3.42
CA SER A 121 -9.54 33.14 3.32
C SER A 121 -8.02 33.08 3.15
N GLN A 122 -7.39 31.98 3.57
CA GLN A 122 -5.93 31.79 3.55
C GLN A 122 -5.45 30.88 2.40
N GLY A 123 -6.35 30.12 1.76
CA GLY A 123 -5.99 29.20 0.68
C GLY A 123 -7.08 28.18 0.38
N THR A 124 -6.73 26.90 0.38
CA THR A 124 -7.66 25.78 0.15
C THR A 124 -7.48 24.68 1.18
N ARG A 125 -8.58 24.07 1.62
CA ARG A 125 -8.58 22.89 2.49
C ARG A 125 -9.20 21.70 1.79
N ILE A 126 -8.79 20.50 2.16
CA ILE A 126 -9.35 19.26 1.61
C ILE A 126 -10.75 19.03 2.17
N LEU A 127 -11.68 18.68 1.28
CA LEU A 127 -12.98 18.18 1.70
C LEU A 127 -12.93 16.66 1.85
N TRP A 128 -12.90 16.21 3.09
CA TRP A 128 -12.81 14.78 3.41
C TRP A 128 -14.11 14.04 3.06
N PRO A 129 -14.06 12.71 2.79
CA PRO A 129 -15.26 11.96 2.40
C PRO A 129 -16.40 12.02 3.43
N ASN A 130 -16.10 11.97 4.72
CA ASN A 130 -17.08 12.10 5.80
C ASN A 130 -17.66 13.52 5.89
N GLN A 131 -16.86 14.55 5.64
CA GLN A 131 -17.35 15.93 5.53
C GLN A 131 -18.29 16.08 4.34
N PHE A 132 -17.96 15.49 3.20
CA PHE A 132 -18.81 15.52 2.01
C PHE A 132 -20.17 14.84 2.26
N VAL A 133 -20.17 13.64 2.83
CA VAL A 133 -21.41 12.94 3.22
C VAL A 133 -22.23 13.79 4.19
N TRP A 134 -21.60 14.35 5.22
CA TRP A 134 -22.27 15.21 6.19
C TRP A 134 -22.90 16.46 5.55
N LEU A 135 -22.22 17.10 4.57
CA LEU A 135 -22.78 18.24 3.86
C LEU A 135 -24.04 17.88 3.04
N LEU A 136 -24.08 16.70 2.44
CA LEU A 136 -25.27 16.18 1.78
C LEU A 136 -26.38 15.90 2.80
N GLU A 137 -26.06 15.29 3.94
CA GLU A 137 -27.00 14.99 5.02
C GLU A 137 -27.67 16.25 5.59
N GLN A 138 -26.90 17.33 5.76
CA GLN A 138 -27.42 18.61 6.23
C GLN A 138 -28.18 19.41 5.16
N GLY A 139 -28.23 18.92 3.91
CA GLY A 139 -28.83 19.65 2.79
C GLY A 139 -28.07 20.94 2.42
N LEU A 140 -26.80 21.04 2.82
CA LEU A 140 -25.93 22.18 2.49
C LEU A 140 -25.40 22.06 1.06
N LEU A 141 -25.22 20.84 0.57
CA LEU A 141 -24.92 20.54 -0.82
C LEU A 141 -26.09 19.79 -1.46
N ASP A 142 -26.56 20.25 -2.62
CA ASP A 142 -27.54 19.53 -3.44
C ASP A 142 -26.81 18.82 -4.59
N TRP A 143 -26.92 17.49 -4.64
CA TRP A 143 -26.30 16.66 -5.67
C TRP A 143 -26.61 17.10 -7.10
N ARG A 144 -27.73 17.79 -7.34
CA ARG A 144 -28.06 18.35 -8.66
C ARG A 144 -26.97 19.26 -9.23
N ASN A 145 -26.17 19.89 -8.37
CA ASN A 145 -25.10 20.81 -8.75
C ASN A 145 -23.72 20.13 -8.78
N HIS A 146 -23.64 18.80 -8.73
CA HIS A 146 -22.38 18.07 -8.67
C HIS A 146 -21.43 18.37 -9.85
N GLU A 147 -21.97 18.72 -11.01
CA GLU A 147 -21.18 19.11 -12.18
C GLU A 147 -20.37 20.40 -11.93
N GLU A 148 -20.93 21.38 -11.22
CA GLU A 148 -20.26 22.64 -10.89
C GLU A 148 -19.03 22.41 -9.99
N TRP A 149 -19.05 21.33 -9.23
CA TRP A 149 -17.97 20.93 -8.32
C TRP A 149 -16.93 20.04 -9.01
N GLY A 150 -17.07 19.80 -10.32
CA GLY A 150 -16.21 18.91 -11.08
C GLY A 150 -16.40 17.43 -10.74
N LEU A 151 -17.56 17.04 -10.21
CA LEU A 151 -17.90 15.65 -9.87
C LEU A 151 -18.64 14.89 -10.99
N SER A 152 -18.78 15.49 -12.17
CA SER A 152 -19.24 14.76 -13.35
C SER A 152 -18.27 13.61 -13.68
N SER A 153 -18.82 12.41 -13.91
CA SER A 153 -18.03 11.23 -14.28
C SER A 153 -17.14 11.49 -15.49
N GLU A 154 -17.67 12.21 -16.48
CA GLU A 154 -16.98 12.53 -17.73
C GLU A 154 -15.82 13.48 -17.49
N VAL A 155 -16.03 14.54 -16.70
CA VAL A 155 -14.99 15.51 -16.35
C VAL A 155 -13.86 14.85 -15.55
N ILE A 156 -14.19 13.95 -14.61
CA ILE A 156 -13.17 13.23 -13.84
C ILE A 156 -12.35 12.30 -14.75
N GLN A 157 -13.01 11.62 -15.69
CA GLN A 157 -12.33 10.71 -16.63
C GLN A 157 -11.47 11.48 -17.64
N ASP A 158 -11.91 12.64 -18.12
CA ASP A 158 -11.13 13.51 -19.02
C ASP A 158 -9.90 14.11 -18.33
N LYS A 159 -10.03 14.51 -17.05
CA LYS A 159 -8.89 14.92 -16.22
C LYS A 159 -7.88 13.79 -16.01
N GLY A 160 -8.34 12.55 -16.04
CA GLY A 160 -7.51 11.38 -15.82
C GLY A 160 -6.84 10.92 -17.10
N ASN A 161 -5.51 10.86 -17.14
CA ASN A 161 -4.81 10.22 -18.24
C ASN A 161 -4.96 8.69 -18.11
N SER A 162 -6.09 8.16 -18.54
CA SER A 162 -6.31 6.72 -18.65
C SER A 162 -5.57 6.20 -19.88
N ASP A 163 -4.25 6.12 -19.80
CA ASP A 163 -3.41 5.58 -20.87
C ASP A 163 -3.69 4.08 -21.06
N THR A 164 -4.73 3.80 -21.85
CA THR A 164 -5.22 2.46 -22.17
C THR A 164 -4.14 1.69 -22.94
N THR A 165 -3.36 2.39 -23.77
CA THR A 165 -2.22 1.83 -24.50
C THR A 165 -1.14 1.34 -23.54
N GLY A 166 -0.72 2.18 -22.59
CA GLY A 166 0.25 1.79 -21.55
C GLY A 166 -0.20 0.61 -20.71
N LYS A 167 -1.49 0.53 -20.37
CA LYS A 167 -2.09 -0.61 -19.65
C LYS A 167 -2.04 -1.90 -20.47
N LEU A 168 -2.44 -1.86 -21.74
CA LEU A 168 -2.41 -3.02 -22.64
C LEU A 168 -0.98 -3.52 -22.86
N PHE A 169 -0.03 -2.60 -23.03
CA PHE A 169 1.38 -2.93 -23.16
C PHE A 169 1.91 -3.63 -21.90
N ALA A 170 1.65 -3.07 -20.72
CA ALA A 170 2.08 -3.68 -19.45
C ALA A 170 1.43 -5.05 -19.21
N ALA A 171 0.13 -5.19 -19.50
CA ALA A 171 -0.57 -6.48 -19.39
C ALA A 171 0.05 -7.53 -20.33
N SER A 172 0.38 -7.13 -21.56
CA SER A 172 1.03 -8.01 -22.54
C SER A 172 2.42 -8.43 -22.08
N GLN A 173 3.22 -7.49 -21.57
CA GLN A 173 4.56 -7.77 -21.03
C GLN A 173 4.50 -8.76 -19.85
N VAL A 174 3.59 -8.53 -18.89
CA VAL A 174 3.43 -9.41 -17.73
C VAL A 174 2.96 -10.80 -18.16
N ALA A 175 1.97 -10.88 -19.06
CA ALA A 175 1.46 -12.16 -19.56
C ALA A 175 2.56 -12.96 -20.28
N TRP A 176 3.37 -12.28 -21.09
CA TRP A 176 4.52 -12.89 -21.76
C TRP A 176 5.57 -13.39 -20.77
N PHE A 177 5.93 -12.57 -19.78
CA PHE A 177 6.89 -12.95 -18.74
C PHE A 177 6.43 -14.19 -17.96
N VAL A 178 5.15 -14.23 -17.56
CA VAL A 178 4.56 -15.39 -16.88
C VAL A 178 4.60 -16.63 -17.77
N ALA A 179 4.22 -16.50 -19.05
CA ALA A 179 4.27 -17.61 -20.00
C ALA A 179 5.71 -18.15 -20.17
N GLN A 180 6.70 -17.27 -20.27
CA GLN A 180 8.11 -17.64 -20.33
C GLN A 180 8.54 -18.42 -19.10
N SER A 181 8.21 -17.95 -17.90
CA SER A 181 8.57 -18.65 -16.68
C SER A 181 7.87 -20.02 -16.56
N ILE A 182 6.60 -20.13 -16.95
CA ILE A 182 5.87 -21.41 -16.97
C ILE A 182 6.53 -22.39 -17.93
N MET A 183 6.87 -21.94 -19.14
CA MET A 183 7.51 -22.80 -20.15
C MET A 183 8.89 -23.28 -19.71
N ARG A 184 9.68 -22.45 -19.01
CA ARG A 184 10.96 -22.87 -18.43
C ARG A 184 10.76 -24.02 -17.45
N VAL A 185 9.83 -23.87 -16.52
CA VAL A 185 9.51 -24.92 -15.54
C VAL A 185 8.99 -26.18 -16.23
N ALA A 186 8.18 -26.05 -17.29
CA ALA A 186 7.63 -27.18 -18.05
C ALA A 186 8.68 -27.97 -18.85
N HIS A 187 9.84 -27.37 -19.15
CA HIS A 187 10.98 -28.03 -19.81
C HIS A 187 12.11 -28.39 -18.82
N ASP A 188 11.81 -28.47 -17.52
CA ASP A 188 12.76 -28.78 -16.46
C ASP A 188 13.97 -27.82 -16.39
N LEU A 189 13.79 -26.57 -16.84
CA LEU A 189 14.81 -25.52 -16.73
C LEU A 189 14.62 -24.70 -15.46
N PRO A 190 15.69 -24.39 -14.72
CA PRO A 190 15.60 -23.60 -13.49
C PRO A 190 15.22 -22.14 -13.78
N LEU A 191 14.46 -21.54 -12.86
CA LEU A 191 14.20 -20.10 -12.83
C LEU A 191 15.32 -19.40 -12.05
N ALA A 192 15.77 -18.25 -12.56
CA ALA A 192 16.66 -17.40 -11.78
C ALA A 192 15.92 -16.85 -10.54
N PRO A 193 16.61 -16.64 -9.40
CA PRO A 193 16.00 -15.99 -8.23
C PRO A 193 15.34 -14.65 -8.52
N LEU A 194 15.92 -13.89 -9.46
CA LEU A 194 15.33 -12.63 -9.93
C LEU A 194 14.02 -12.84 -10.69
N GLU A 195 13.91 -13.89 -11.51
CA GLU A 195 12.65 -14.22 -12.20
C GLU A 195 11.56 -14.63 -11.21
N ALA A 196 11.92 -15.44 -10.21
CA ALA A 196 10.98 -15.84 -9.15
C ALA A 196 10.49 -14.62 -8.34
N MET A 197 11.39 -13.67 -8.03
CA MET A 197 11.02 -12.40 -7.40
C MET A 197 10.10 -11.56 -8.30
N THR A 198 10.37 -11.46 -9.60
CA THR A 198 9.49 -10.71 -10.52
C THR A 198 8.12 -11.37 -10.62
N LEU A 199 8.05 -12.70 -10.71
CA LEU A 199 6.80 -13.46 -10.71
C LEU A 199 5.99 -13.22 -9.43
N SER A 200 6.64 -13.04 -8.28
CA SER A 200 5.93 -12.86 -7.02
C SER A 200 5.08 -11.60 -7.00
N TYR A 201 5.48 -10.54 -7.70
CA TYR A 201 4.68 -9.31 -7.80
C TYR A 201 3.35 -9.50 -8.57
N VAL A 202 3.26 -10.49 -9.46
CA VAL A 202 2.14 -10.61 -10.40
C VAL A 202 0.79 -10.84 -9.72
N PRO A 203 0.61 -11.83 -8.81
CA PRO A 203 -0.68 -12.05 -8.16
C PRO A 203 -1.14 -10.84 -7.33
N LEU A 204 -0.22 -10.20 -6.61
CA LEU A 204 -0.53 -8.99 -5.84
C LEU A 204 -0.95 -7.83 -6.73
N PHE A 205 -0.23 -7.60 -7.84
CA PHE A 205 -0.59 -6.56 -8.78
C PHE A 205 -1.99 -6.77 -9.36
N VAL A 206 -2.35 -8.02 -9.72
CA VAL A 206 -3.70 -8.34 -10.19
C VAL A 206 -4.75 -7.97 -9.13
N VAL A 207 -4.51 -8.30 -7.86
CA VAL A 207 -5.40 -7.95 -6.75
C VAL A 207 -5.49 -6.43 -6.57
N THR A 208 -4.37 -5.73 -6.45
CA THR A 208 -4.31 -4.27 -6.31
C THR A 208 -5.06 -3.57 -7.45
N TYR A 209 -4.81 -4.00 -8.68
CA TYR A 209 -5.42 -3.42 -9.87
C TYR A 209 -6.93 -3.70 -9.94
N SER A 210 -7.40 -4.84 -9.44
CA SER A 210 -8.84 -5.12 -9.35
C SER A 210 -9.58 -4.14 -8.44
N TYR A 211 -8.99 -3.74 -7.30
CA TYR A 211 -9.56 -2.74 -6.40
C TYR A 211 -9.49 -1.33 -6.97
N TRP A 212 -8.44 -1.01 -7.73
CA TRP A 212 -8.22 0.30 -8.33
C TRP A 212 -8.67 0.43 -9.79
N TRP A 213 -9.44 -0.53 -10.31
CA TRP A 213 -9.89 -0.51 -11.71
C TRP A 213 -10.62 0.79 -12.08
N THR A 214 -11.48 1.28 -11.17
CA THR A 214 -12.27 2.50 -11.35
C THR A 214 -11.61 3.75 -10.75
N LYS A 215 -10.45 3.62 -10.10
CA LYS A 215 -9.77 4.74 -9.45
C LYS A 215 -9.18 5.65 -10.54
N PRO A 216 -9.53 6.96 -10.58
CA PRO A 216 -8.97 7.88 -11.56
C PRO A 216 -7.45 7.95 -11.49
N ARG A 217 -6.78 8.16 -12.63
CA ARG A 217 -5.32 8.07 -12.76
C ARG A 217 -4.72 9.39 -13.23
N ASP A 218 -3.56 9.73 -12.66
CA ASP A 218 -2.71 10.86 -13.08
C ASP A 218 -3.45 12.21 -13.17
N ILE A 219 -4.43 12.43 -12.29
CA ILE A 219 -5.11 13.73 -12.17
C ILE A 219 -4.15 14.76 -11.57
N GLU A 220 -4.00 15.88 -12.25
CA GLU A 220 -3.03 16.90 -11.87
C GLU A 220 -3.57 17.95 -10.91
N THR A 221 -4.87 18.27 -11.03
CA THR A 221 -5.49 19.38 -10.29
C THR A 221 -6.79 18.96 -9.61
N PRO A 222 -6.98 19.36 -8.33
CA PRO A 222 -8.23 19.17 -7.62
C PRO A 222 -9.31 20.14 -8.14
N SER A 223 -10.56 19.82 -7.91
CA SER A 223 -11.70 20.72 -8.10
C SER A 223 -11.92 21.54 -6.83
N GLU A 224 -12.04 22.86 -6.99
CA GLU A 224 -12.26 23.79 -5.90
C GLU A 224 -13.74 24.16 -5.80
N ILE A 225 -14.30 24.12 -4.59
CA ILE A 225 -15.68 24.51 -4.31
C ILE A 225 -15.77 25.62 -3.27
N TYR A 226 -16.86 26.39 -3.34
CA TYR A 226 -17.23 27.36 -2.33
C TYR A 226 -18.30 26.76 -1.43
N LEU A 227 -17.99 26.63 -0.14
CA LEU A 227 -18.97 26.14 0.82
C LEU A 227 -20.06 27.18 1.07
N PRO A 228 -21.32 26.74 1.24
CA PRO A 228 -22.40 27.63 1.67
C PRO A 228 -22.14 28.16 3.08
N LYS A 229 -22.88 29.21 3.46
CA LYS A 229 -22.83 29.74 4.82
C LYS A 229 -23.42 28.72 5.80
N MET A 230 -22.64 28.37 6.82
CA MET A 230 -23.05 27.47 7.89
C MET A 230 -23.36 28.24 9.17
N THR A 231 -24.20 27.67 10.05
CA THR A 231 -24.33 28.20 11.42
C THR A 231 -23.04 27.91 12.22
N PRO A 232 -22.79 28.63 13.33
CA PRO A 232 -21.61 28.39 14.17
C PRO A 232 -21.52 26.94 14.67
N GLU A 233 -22.65 26.33 15.02
CA GLU A 233 -22.73 24.96 15.53
C GLU A 233 -22.40 23.95 14.41
N GLN A 234 -22.94 24.18 13.21
CA GLN A 234 -22.63 23.39 12.02
C GLN A 234 -21.15 23.48 11.67
N ALA A 235 -20.54 24.67 11.76
CA ALA A 235 -19.13 24.86 11.47
C ALA A 235 -18.23 24.09 12.46
N ILE A 236 -18.59 24.03 13.74
CA ILE A 236 -17.84 23.25 14.75
C ILE A 236 -17.85 21.76 14.39
N VAL A 237 -19.03 21.21 14.05
CA VAL A 237 -19.15 19.80 13.64
C VAL A 237 -18.40 19.55 12.33
N PHE A 238 -18.57 20.42 11.34
CA PHE A 238 -17.87 20.28 10.06
C PHE A 238 -16.35 20.26 10.22
N HIS A 239 -15.80 21.15 11.04
CA HIS A 239 -14.36 21.20 11.31
C HIS A 239 -13.88 20.03 12.18
N SER A 240 -14.72 19.51 13.09
CA SER A 240 -14.37 18.31 13.86
C SER A 240 -14.33 17.05 13.01
N LEU A 241 -14.97 17.03 11.83
CA LEU A 241 -14.92 15.90 10.90
C LEU A 241 -13.62 15.83 10.07
N ALA A 242 -12.88 16.93 9.89
CA ALA A 242 -11.65 16.95 9.08
C ALA A 242 -10.58 15.97 9.61
N LEU A 243 -10.06 15.06 8.78
CA LEU A 243 -9.17 13.99 9.26
C LEU A 243 -7.79 14.52 9.66
N ASP A 244 -7.21 15.39 8.84
CA ASP A 244 -5.88 15.94 9.05
C ASP A 244 -5.76 17.28 8.32
N LYS A 245 -5.02 18.22 8.92
CA LYS A 245 -4.77 19.58 8.40
C LYS A 245 -3.44 19.70 7.65
N GLN A 246 -2.56 18.70 7.75
CA GLN A 246 -1.24 18.70 7.10
C GLN A 246 -1.34 18.64 5.57
N PHE A 247 -2.46 18.16 5.05
CA PHE A 247 -2.70 18.05 3.62
C PHE A 247 -3.38 19.28 3.01
N ASP A 248 -3.81 20.23 3.84
CA ASP A 248 -4.38 21.50 3.39
C ASP A 248 -3.31 22.42 2.77
N ASP A 249 -3.74 23.45 2.04
CA ASP A 249 -2.88 24.42 1.36
C ASP A 249 -3.26 25.83 1.82
N GLU A 250 -2.90 26.15 3.07
CA GLU A 250 -3.10 27.47 3.71
C GLU A 250 -1.77 28.16 4.04
N GLY A 251 -0.65 27.61 3.55
CA GLY A 251 0.68 28.20 3.70
C GLY A 251 1.35 27.98 5.05
N THR A 252 0.89 27.02 5.88
CA THR A 252 1.55 26.74 7.17
C THR A 252 2.88 25.99 6.97
N THR A 253 3.76 26.05 7.98
CA THR A 253 5.06 25.37 7.94
C THR A 253 4.91 23.85 7.91
N GLU A 254 3.93 23.31 8.63
CA GLU A 254 3.63 21.86 8.67
C GLU A 254 3.13 21.33 7.31
N GLN A 255 2.26 22.08 6.63
CA GLN A 255 1.76 21.76 5.28
C GLN A 255 2.86 21.77 4.23
N ASN A 256 3.94 22.52 4.49
CA ASN A 256 5.10 22.59 3.63
C ASN A 256 6.16 21.51 3.95
N SER A 257 5.92 20.63 4.90
CA SER A 257 6.82 19.51 5.19
C SER A 257 6.83 18.47 4.05
N VAL A 258 8.02 17.93 3.75
CA VAL A 258 8.15 16.77 2.85
C VAL A 258 7.75 15.48 3.58
N TRP A 259 7.78 15.49 4.92
CA TRP A 259 7.40 14.34 5.75
C TRP A 259 5.94 13.93 5.57
N THR A 260 5.07 14.85 5.14
CA THR A 260 3.66 14.58 4.80
C THR A 260 3.50 13.57 3.65
N ILE A 261 4.54 13.35 2.84
CA ILE A 261 4.55 12.32 1.80
C ILE A 261 4.58 10.91 2.41
N TRP A 262 5.27 10.77 3.55
CA TRP A 262 5.35 9.54 4.33
C TRP A 262 4.19 9.37 5.30
N ALA A 263 3.43 10.44 5.56
CA ALA A 263 2.16 10.33 6.27
C ALA A 263 1.24 9.39 5.47
N LEU A 264 0.98 8.22 6.06
CA LEU A 264 -0.12 7.37 5.65
C LEU A 264 -1.38 8.23 5.71
N THR A 265 -2.26 8.17 4.70
CA THR A 265 -3.52 8.91 4.79
C THR A 265 -4.22 8.45 6.06
N PRO A 266 -4.46 9.32 7.05
CA PRO A 266 -5.21 8.93 8.22
C PRO A 266 -6.57 8.49 7.72
N ARG A 267 -6.82 7.20 7.84
CA ARG A 267 -8.06 6.64 7.29
C ARG A 267 -9.19 7.09 8.19
N LEU A 268 -10.38 7.30 7.60
CA LEU A 268 -11.59 7.63 8.36
C LEU A 268 -11.71 6.76 9.63
N PHE A 269 -11.36 5.48 9.52
CA PHE A 269 -11.35 4.51 10.61
C PHE A 269 -10.33 4.76 11.70
N GLU A 270 -9.12 5.23 11.37
CA GLU A 270 -8.11 5.59 12.37
C GLU A 270 -8.62 6.74 13.23
N LYS A 271 -9.24 7.74 12.59
CA LYS A 271 -9.89 8.82 13.31
C LYS A 271 -11.09 8.33 14.13
N GLU A 272 -12.01 7.58 13.54
CA GLU A 272 -13.17 7.02 14.26
C GLU A 272 -12.73 6.21 15.49
N ALA A 273 -11.63 5.46 15.37
CA ALA A 273 -11.05 4.71 16.47
C ALA A 273 -10.45 5.61 17.55
N SER A 274 -9.66 6.63 17.17
CA SER A 274 -9.12 7.63 18.10
C SER A 274 -10.21 8.40 18.84
N ASP A 275 -11.23 8.86 18.11
CA ASP A 275 -12.38 9.58 18.68
C ASP A 275 -13.16 8.68 19.66
N THR A 276 -13.32 7.39 19.32
CA THR A 276 -13.96 6.41 20.22
C THR A 276 -13.15 6.16 21.49
N LEU A 277 -11.81 6.15 21.40
CA LEU A 277 -10.93 6.02 22.56
C LEU A 277 -11.04 7.25 23.46
N ALA A 278 -10.93 8.45 22.89
CA ALA A 278 -11.11 9.71 23.60
C ALA A 278 -12.46 9.78 24.32
N ALA A 279 -13.56 9.38 23.65
CA ALA A 279 -14.89 9.34 24.26
C ALA A 279 -15.03 8.31 25.38
N LYS A 280 -14.30 7.18 25.32
CA LYS A 280 -14.26 6.19 26.41
C LYS A 280 -13.47 6.69 27.60
N GLU A 281 -12.35 7.36 27.36
CA GLU A 281 -11.52 7.98 28.40
C GLU A 281 -12.28 9.10 29.11
N GLU A 282 -12.97 9.97 28.37
CA GLU A 282 -13.81 11.03 28.93
C GLU A 282 -14.92 10.43 29.82
N LYS A 283 -15.59 9.35 29.36
CA LYS A 283 -16.58 8.64 30.17
C LYS A 283 -15.96 8.02 31.43
N HIS A 284 -14.80 7.38 31.32
CA HIS A 284 -14.10 6.80 32.46
C HIS A 284 -13.71 7.86 33.50
N PHE A 285 -13.26 9.03 33.03
CA PHE A 285 -12.94 10.19 33.87
C PHE A 285 -14.18 10.78 34.55
N SER A 286 -15.30 10.89 33.83
CA SER A 286 -16.56 11.38 34.41
C SER A 286 -17.09 10.46 35.52
N HIS A 287 -16.96 9.13 35.35
CA HIS A 287 -17.36 8.16 36.37
C HIS A 287 -16.44 8.18 37.59
N THR A 288 -15.12 8.24 37.41
CA THR A 288 -14.16 8.35 38.54
C THR A 288 -14.28 9.68 39.28
N SER A 289 -14.55 10.79 38.58
CA SER A 289 -14.83 12.10 39.18
C SER A 289 -16.16 12.12 39.94
N SER A 290 -17.19 11.41 39.48
CA SER A 290 -18.46 11.26 40.22
C SER A 290 -18.32 10.44 41.50
N SER A 291 -17.43 9.44 41.54
CA SER A 291 -17.15 8.65 42.75
C SER A 291 -16.33 9.42 43.79
N GLY A 292 -15.55 10.43 43.37
CA GLY A 292 -14.83 11.34 44.28
C GLY A 292 -15.69 12.48 44.84
N ARG A 293 -16.88 12.73 44.26
CA ARG A 293 -17.80 13.79 44.71
C ARG A 293 -18.61 13.44 45.96
N GLU A 294 -18.70 12.17 46.36
CA GLU A 294 -19.38 11.79 47.61
C GLU A 294 -18.57 12.09 48.88
N ILE A 295 -17.26 12.38 48.79
CA ILE A 295 -16.40 12.61 49.98
C ILE A 295 -16.23 14.10 50.32
N LEU A 296 -16.72 15.04 49.51
CA LEU A 296 -16.54 16.49 49.72
C LEU A 296 -17.87 17.26 49.74
N LEU A 297 -18.77 16.88 50.65
CA LEU A 297 -19.82 17.76 51.15
C LEU A 297 -19.51 18.20 52.59
N SER A 298 -18.48 19.02 52.74
CA SER A 298 -18.35 19.94 53.88
C SER A 298 -18.08 21.34 53.33
N PRO A 299 -18.95 22.34 53.59
CA PRO A 299 -18.78 23.67 53.02
C PRO A 299 -17.67 24.41 53.77
N SER A 300 -16.63 24.84 53.06
CA SER A 300 -15.71 25.87 53.57
C SER A 300 -15.47 26.90 52.48
N PRO A 301 -15.57 28.21 52.79
CA PRO A 301 -15.50 29.28 51.81
C PRO A 301 -14.04 29.59 51.48
N GLY A 302 -13.59 29.16 50.30
CA GLY A 302 -12.25 29.42 49.82
C GLY A 302 -12.10 28.98 48.36
N TYR A 303 -12.75 29.70 47.45
CA TYR A 303 -12.58 29.49 46.01
C TYR A 303 -11.17 29.92 45.59
N ALA A 304 -10.19 29.04 45.75
CA ALA A 304 -9.01 29.06 44.91
C ALA A 304 -9.42 28.48 43.56
N ARG A 305 -9.35 29.29 42.49
CA ARG A 305 -9.49 28.84 41.10
C ARG A 305 -8.45 27.74 40.87
N LEU A 306 -8.88 26.48 40.98
CA LEU A 306 -8.07 25.31 40.62
C LEU A 306 -7.58 25.55 39.19
N LYS A 307 -6.26 25.66 39.03
CA LYS A 307 -5.65 25.58 37.70
C LYS A 307 -6.11 24.25 37.07
N PRO A 308 -6.44 24.21 35.77
CA PRO A 308 -6.62 22.94 35.08
C PRO A 308 -5.39 22.10 35.37
N ILE A 309 -5.57 20.92 35.94
CA ILE A 309 -4.48 19.97 36.06
C ILE A 309 -4.17 19.56 34.63
N GLU A 310 -3.04 20.02 34.10
CA GLU A 310 -2.45 19.46 32.87
C GLU A 310 -2.04 18.03 33.22
N PHE A 311 -2.97 17.09 33.00
CA PHE A 311 -2.63 15.68 33.02
C PHE A 311 -1.83 15.40 31.75
N ASN A 312 -0.65 14.82 31.93
CA ASN A 312 0.13 14.22 30.87
C ASN A 312 -0.74 13.07 30.32
N GLU A 313 -1.49 13.31 29.25
CA GLU A 313 -2.19 12.27 28.50
C GLU A 313 -1.15 11.20 28.17
N GLU A 314 -1.33 9.97 28.64
CA GLU A 314 -0.63 8.84 28.03
C GLU A 314 -1.18 8.74 26.61
N GLN A 315 -0.54 9.47 25.68
CA GLN A 315 -1.00 9.71 24.34
C GLN A 315 -1.01 8.37 23.58
N GLU A 316 -2.12 7.63 23.62
CA GLU A 316 -2.29 6.40 22.87
C GLU A 316 -2.25 6.74 21.38
N THR A 317 -1.08 6.56 20.77
CA THR A 317 -0.90 6.83 19.35
C THR A 317 -1.42 5.63 18.56
N VAL A 318 -2.57 5.78 17.91
CA VAL A 318 -3.10 4.83 16.94
C VAL A 318 -2.29 4.98 15.65
N LEU A 319 -1.43 4.01 15.34
CA LEU A 319 -0.60 4.04 14.14
C LEU A 319 -1.33 3.56 12.90
N ALA A 320 -2.21 2.56 13.06
CA ALA A 320 -2.97 1.99 11.96
C ALA A 320 -4.16 1.19 12.47
N HIS A 321 -5.25 1.22 11.69
CA HIS A 321 -6.45 0.44 11.96
C HIS A 321 -6.97 -0.20 10.68
N TRP A 322 -7.24 -1.51 10.74
CA TRP A 322 -7.96 -2.20 9.68
C TRP A 322 -9.38 -1.67 9.52
N ASP A 323 -9.89 -1.73 8.29
CA ASP A 323 -11.30 -1.50 8.04
C ASP A 323 -12.11 -2.61 8.76
N PRO A 324 -13.05 -2.27 9.67
CA PRO A 324 -13.79 -3.27 10.42
C PRO A 324 -14.67 -4.18 9.56
N GLU A 325 -15.24 -3.68 8.46
CA GLU A 325 -16.03 -4.49 7.52
C GLU A 325 -15.13 -5.47 6.77
N LEU A 326 -13.93 -5.03 6.37
CA LEU A 326 -12.94 -5.87 5.70
C LEU A 326 -12.39 -6.95 6.64
N TYR A 327 -11.93 -6.56 7.84
CA TYR A 327 -11.28 -7.44 8.81
C TYR A 327 -12.23 -8.51 9.38
N ARG A 328 -13.50 -8.16 9.60
CA ARG A 328 -14.51 -9.09 10.14
C ARG A 328 -15.21 -9.91 9.05
N SER A 329 -14.93 -9.64 7.77
CA SER A 329 -15.49 -10.39 6.67
C SER A 329 -14.97 -11.83 6.66
N ARG A 330 -15.90 -12.80 6.68
CA ARG A 330 -15.57 -14.24 6.60
C ARG A 330 -14.90 -14.64 5.30
N LEU A 331 -14.99 -13.82 4.25
CA LEU A 331 -14.43 -14.10 2.93
C LEU A 331 -13.26 -13.16 2.60
N LEU A 332 -13.43 -11.85 2.78
CA LEU A 332 -12.44 -10.88 2.30
C LEU A 332 -11.14 -10.91 3.12
N PHE A 333 -11.22 -11.05 4.45
CA PHE A 333 -10.01 -11.08 5.28
C PHE A 333 -9.12 -12.30 4.99
N PRO A 334 -9.64 -13.55 4.93
CA PRO A 334 -8.83 -14.70 4.50
C PRO A 334 -8.24 -14.54 3.10
N LEU A 335 -8.98 -13.96 2.15
CA LEU A 335 -8.46 -13.68 0.80
C LEU A 335 -7.31 -12.67 0.82
N CYS A 336 -7.41 -11.61 1.63
CA CYS A 336 -6.30 -10.67 1.84
C CYS A 336 -5.07 -11.36 2.44
N CYS A 337 -5.25 -12.22 3.44
CA CYS A 337 -4.16 -13.01 4.03
C CYS A 337 -3.53 -13.98 3.02
N LEU A 338 -4.33 -14.65 2.19
CA LEU A 338 -3.85 -15.53 1.13
C LEU A 338 -3.08 -14.76 0.05
N ALA A 339 -3.60 -13.61 -0.38
CA ALA A 339 -2.90 -12.73 -1.31
C ALA A 339 -1.57 -12.26 -0.73
N GLY A 340 -1.57 -11.81 0.52
CA GLY A 340 -0.36 -11.41 1.25
C GLY A 340 0.65 -12.56 1.37
N ALA A 341 0.22 -13.78 1.68
CA ALA A 341 1.09 -14.95 1.78
C ALA A 341 1.61 -15.45 0.43
N SER A 342 0.86 -15.24 -0.66
CA SER A 342 1.25 -15.71 -1.99
C SER A 342 2.58 -15.11 -2.45
N PHE A 343 2.85 -13.85 -2.09
CA PHE A 343 4.07 -13.16 -2.48
C PHE A 343 5.33 -13.75 -1.85
N PRO A 344 5.47 -13.87 -0.52
CA PRO A 344 6.64 -14.48 0.07
C PRO A 344 6.71 -16.00 -0.19
N ALA A 345 5.58 -16.67 -0.40
CA ALA A 345 5.56 -18.08 -0.78
C ALA A 345 6.24 -18.34 -2.14
N LEU A 346 6.13 -17.41 -3.09
CA LEU A 346 6.76 -17.55 -4.41
C LEU A 346 8.30 -17.46 -4.35
N HIS A 347 8.90 -16.85 -3.32
CA HIS A 347 10.36 -16.91 -3.11
C HIS A 347 10.84 -18.32 -2.77
N LEU A 348 9.97 -19.15 -2.19
CA LEU A 348 10.28 -20.56 -1.89
C LEU A 348 10.42 -21.42 -3.15
N ILE A 349 9.93 -20.97 -4.32
CA ILE A 349 10.18 -21.65 -5.59
C ILE A 349 11.70 -21.74 -5.86
N SER A 350 12.46 -20.72 -5.46
CA SER A 350 13.91 -20.68 -5.59
C SER A 350 14.65 -21.32 -4.40
N TRP A 351 14.04 -22.27 -3.69
CA TRP A 351 14.65 -22.92 -2.51
C TRP A 351 15.99 -23.62 -2.81
N ASN A 352 16.07 -24.21 -4.01
CA ASN A 352 17.22 -24.93 -4.52
C ASN A 352 18.13 -24.05 -5.41
N ALA A 353 17.91 -22.74 -5.44
CA ALA A 353 18.76 -21.84 -6.22
C ALA A 353 20.19 -21.81 -5.66
N THR A 354 21.15 -21.73 -6.57
CA THR A 354 22.57 -21.62 -6.22
C THR A 354 22.92 -20.17 -5.91
N PHE A 355 23.63 -19.98 -4.80
CA PHE A 355 24.21 -18.70 -4.42
C PHE A 355 25.73 -18.83 -4.30
N PRO A 356 26.49 -17.72 -4.45
CA PRO A 356 27.95 -17.74 -4.36
C PRO A 356 28.49 -18.31 -3.03
N THR A 357 27.76 -18.12 -1.93
CA THR A 357 28.16 -18.61 -0.61
C THR A 357 27.05 -19.39 0.11
N LEU A 358 27.47 -20.27 1.04
CA LEU A 358 26.56 -20.97 1.93
C LEU A 358 25.77 -19.99 2.82
N LEU A 359 26.40 -18.89 3.24
CA LEU A 359 25.75 -17.83 4.01
C LEU A 359 24.60 -17.20 3.23
N GLU A 360 24.83 -16.79 1.97
CA GLU A 360 23.78 -16.21 1.11
C GLU A 360 22.63 -17.20 0.87
N THR A 361 22.95 -18.49 0.71
CA THR A 361 21.93 -19.55 0.57
C THR A 361 21.03 -19.64 1.80
N TRP A 362 21.61 -19.66 3.00
CA TRP A 362 20.83 -19.71 4.24
C TRP A 362 20.09 -18.40 4.50
N LEU A 363 20.70 -17.26 4.20
CA LEU A 363 20.04 -15.95 4.28
C LEU A 363 18.79 -15.90 3.39
N TRP A 364 18.86 -16.42 2.17
CA TRP A 364 17.69 -16.52 1.28
C TRP A 364 16.58 -17.38 1.90
N ARG A 365 16.92 -18.58 2.37
CA ARG A 365 15.96 -19.55 2.92
C ARG A 365 15.29 -19.05 4.19
N THR A 366 16.08 -18.56 5.14
CA THR A 366 15.56 -18.04 6.41
C THR A 366 14.74 -16.76 6.19
N SER A 367 15.19 -15.86 5.31
CA SER A 367 14.45 -14.64 4.99
C SER A 367 13.13 -14.92 4.28
N SER A 368 13.07 -15.91 3.39
CA SER A 368 11.82 -16.29 2.71
C SER A 368 10.76 -16.77 3.70
N ILE A 369 11.14 -17.64 4.65
CA ILE A 369 10.24 -18.13 5.69
C ILE A 369 9.88 -17.00 6.67
N ALA A 370 10.86 -16.25 7.16
CA ALA A 370 10.67 -15.18 8.13
C ALA A 370 9.80 -14.04 7.58
N SER A 371 9.93 -13.70 6.29
CA SER A 371 9.07 -12.72 5.62
C SER A 371 7.61 -13.19 5.59
N MET A 372 7.37 -14.46 5.22
CA MET A 372 6.03 -15.06 5.19
C MET A 372 5.39 -15.11 6.58
N THR A 373 6.12 -15.61 7.58
CA THR A 373 5.59 -15.75 8.96
C THR A 373 5.36 -14.40 9.60
N SER A 374 6.31 -13.46 9.47
CA SER A 374 6.19 -12.14 10.08
C SER A 374 4.97 -11.38 9.56
N MET A 375 4.73 -11.41 8.25
CA MET A 375 3.59 -10.73 7.65
C MET A 375 2.25 -11.36 8.03
N LEU A 376 2.16 -12.69 8.02
CA LEU A 376 0.93 -13.39 8.42
C LEU A 376 0.55 -13.12 9.87
N LEU A 377 1.53 -13.06 10.76
CA LEU A 377 1.33 -12.68 12.17
C LEU A 377 0.92 -11.21 12.28
N PHE A 378 1.57 -10.31 11.53
CA PHE A 378 1.26 -8.89 11.57
C PHE A 378 -0.17 -8.58 11.11
N MET A 379 -0.69 -9.28 10.10
CA MET A 379 -2.06 -9.09 9.61
C MET A 379 -3.14 -9.47 10.63
N GLN A 380 -2.82 -10.21 11.70
CA GLN A 380 -3.79 -10.58 12.75
C GLN A 380 -4.04 -9.44 13.76
N PHE A 381 -3.30 -8.34 13.69
CA PHE A 381 -3.56 -7.19 14.54
C PHE A 381 -4.58 -6.25 13.88
N GLU A 382 -5.84 -6.27 14.33
CA GLU A 382 -6.90 -5.35 13.88
C GLU A 382 -6.52 -3.87 14.13
N LYS A 383 -5.83 -3.61 15.24
CA LYS A 383 -5.44 -2.28 15.72
C LYS A 383 -3.98 -2.24 16.15
N ILE A 384 -3.26 -1.24 15.65
CA ILE A 384 -1.87 -0.98 16.00
C ILE A 384 -1.83 0.26 16.89
N VAL A 385 -1.92 0.00 18.19
CA VAL A 385 -1.75 1.01 19.24
C VAL A 385 -0.41 0.77 19.91
N VAL A 386 0.40 1.82 20.02
CA VAL A 386 1.68 1.78 20.73
C VAL A 386 1.44 2.13 22.19
N ARG A 387 1.70 1.17 23.09
CA ARG A 387 1.69 1.37 24.54
C ARG A 387 3.06 1.02 25.10
N TRP A 388 3.66 1.95 25.85
CA TRP A 388 5.05 1.88 26.32
C TRP A 388 5.36 0.70 27.26
N CYS A 389 4.36 0.00 27.79
CA CYS A 389 4.52 -1.14 28.71
C CYS A 389 3.80 -2.44 28.28
N ASP A 390 3.26 -2.51 27.06
CA ASP A 390 2.54 -3.69 26.58
C ASP A 390 3.49 -4.61 25.77
N PRO A 391 3.69 -5.88 26.17
CA PRO A 391 4.50 -6.85 25.41
C PRO A 391 4.03 -7.01 23.95
N LEU A 392 2.74 -6.82 23.67
CA LEU A 392 2.21 -6.88 22.30
C LEU A 392 2.67 -5.69 21.45
N THR A 393 2.98 -4.53 22.04
CA THR A 393 3.58 -3.39 21.33
C THR A 393 4.93 -3.76 20.73
N ILE A 394 5.75 -4.53 21.47
CA ILE A 394 7.04 -5.01 20.97
C ILE A 394 6.82 -5.86 19.71
N ALA A 395 5.86 -6.79 19.75
CA ALA A 395 5.53 -7.62 18.59
C ALA A 395 5.03 -6.79 17.39
N LYS A 396 4.15 -5.80 17.62
CA LYS A 396 3.60 -4.91 16.58
C LYS A 396 4.68 -4.08 15.87
N ILE A 397 5.77 -3.72 16.54
CA ILE A 397 6.90 -2.97 15.96
C ILE A 397 7.93 -3.92 15.34
N LEU A 398 8.20 -5.05 16.01
CA LEU A 398 9.24 -5.99 15.60
C LEU A 398 8.86 -6.75 14.32
N LEU A 399 7.60 -7.16 14.15
CA LEU A 399 7.16 -7.93 12.99
C LEU A 399 7.35 -7.17 11.66
N PRO A 400 6.85 -5.92 11.50
CA PRO A 400 7.16 -5.12 10.31
C PRO A 400 8.65 -4.90 10.09
N SER A 401 9.43 -4.74 11.17
CA SER A 401 10.88 -4.53 11.09
C SER A 401 11.59 -5.78 10.54
N ILE A 402 11.28 -6.96 11.06
CA ILE A 402 11.77 -8.24 10.55
C ILE A 402 11.37 -8.42 9.09
N TYR A 403 10.12 -8.08 8.74
CA TYR A 403 9.64 -8.16 7.38
C TYR A 403 10.48 -7.26 6.44
N ILE A 404 10.68 -5.99 6.77
CA ILE A 404 11.47 -5.07 5.93
C ILE A 404 12.92 -5.56 5.77
N VAL A 405 13.57 -5.99 6.86
CA VAL A 405 14.94 -6.50 6.81
C VAL A 405 15.05 -7.73 5.92
N THR A 406 14.15 -8.70 6.09
CA THR A 406 14.13 -9.93 5.26
C THR A 406 13.86 -9.61 3.80
N ARG A 407 13.01 -8.62 3.49
CA ARG A 407 12.75 -8.15 2.12
C ARG A 407 13.99 -7.53 1.46
N VAL A 408 14.75 -6.71 2.18
CA VAL A 408 16.01 -6.13 1.68
C VAL A 408 17.03 -7.24 1.40
N ILE A 409 17.13 -8.24 2.28
CA ILE A 409 18.01 -9.41 2.08
C ILE A 409 17.60 -10.19 0.83
N LEU A 410 16.31 -10.46 0.64
CA LEU A 410 15.83 -11.19 -0.54
C LEU A 410 16.11 -10.41 -1.83
N LEU A 411 15.81 -9.10 -1.86
CA LEU A 411 16.11 -8.25 -3.02
C LEU A 411 17.62 -8.26 -3.34
N GLY A 412 18.48 -8.03 -2.35
CA GLY A 412 19.93 -8.12 -2.52
C GLY A 412 20.39 -9.50 -2.98
N GLY A 413 19.78 -10.56 -2.45
CA GLY A 413 20.03 -11.95 -2.82
C GLY A 413 19.77 -12.24 -4.29
N THR A 414 18.72 -11.68 -4.88
CA THR A 414 18.43 -11.88 -6.32
C THR A 414 19.54 -11.35 -7.22
N PHE A 415 20.14 -10.21 -6.89
CA PHE A 415 21.27 -9.65 -7.64
C PHE A 415 22.59 -10.36 -7.30
N ALA A 416 22.78 -10.76 -6.04
CA ALA A 416 23.94 -11.52 -5.62
C ALA A 416 24.04 -12.88 -6.34
N ALA A 417 22.90 -13.54 -6.58
CA ALA A 417 22.81 -14.80 -7.30
C ALA A 417 23.38 -14.71 -8.73
N LEU A 418 23.24 -13.56 -9.42
CA LEU A 418 23.74 -13.36 -10.79
C LEU A 418 25.26 -13.53 -10.93
N ARG A 419 26.01 -13.50 -9.83
CA ARG A 419 27.47 -13.74 -9.83
C ARG A 419 27.83 -15.23 -9.97
N ALA A 420 26.90 -16.13 -9.63
CA ALA A 420 27.12 -17.57 -9.65
C ALA A 420 25.78 -18.31 -9.80
N MET A 421 25.25 -18.36 -11.02
CA MET A 421 24.06 -19.13 -11.36
C MET A 421 24.44 -20.42 -12.09
N ASP A 422 23.56 -21.43 -12.02
CA ASP A 422 23.71 -22.62 -12.85
C ASP A 422 23.66 -22.25 -14.33
N SER A 423 24.56 -22.80 -15.14
CA SER A 423 24.52 -22.75 -16.60
C SER A 423 23.13 -22.98 -17.21
N ALA A 424 22.34 -23.90 -16.65
CA ALA A 424 20.98 -24.21 -17.12
C ALA A 424 19.99 -23.04 -17.01
N VAL A 425 20.31 -22.01 -16.22
CA VAL A 425 19.52 -20.76 -16.16
C VAL A 425 19.59 -20.01 -17.49
N TYR A 426 20.66 -20.17 -18.28
CA TYR A 426 20.85 -19.46 -19.55
C TYR A 426 20.40 -20.25 -20.76
N ASP A 427 20.05 -21.52 -20.58
CA ASP A 427 19.47 -22.35 -21.62
C ASP A 427 18.08 -21.86 -22.02
N THR A 428 17.76 -22.01 -23.31
CA THR A 428 16.50 -21.57 -23.92
C THR A 428 15.85 -22.71 -24.69
N TYR A 429 14.55 -22.59 -24.91
CA TYR A 429 13.77 -23.55 -25.69
C TYR A 429 13.30 -22.86 -26.98
N THR A 430 13.09 -23.63 -28.04
CA THR A 430 12.86 -23.10 -29.41
C THR A 430 11.72 -22.08 -29.51
N ALA A 431 10.70 -22.20 -28.64
CA ALA A 431 9.55 -21.29 -28.65
C ALA A 431 9.81 -19.90 -28.00
N SER A 432 10.87 -19.71 -27.21
CA SER A 432 11.19 -18.39 -26.62
C SER A 432 11.75 -17.39 -27.63
N ALA A 433 12.17 -17.83 -28.81
CA ALA A 433 12.77 -17.00 -29.86
C ALA A 433 11.75 -16.27 -30.76
N TYR A 434 10.45 -16.56 -30.64
CA TYR A 434 9.43 -16.06 -31.58
C TYR A 434 8.77 -14.73 -31.21
N TRP A 435 9.03 -14.17 -30.02
CA TRP A 435 8.47 -12.87 -29.65
C TRP A 435 9.49 -11.75 -29.80
N LEU A 436 9.02 -10.55 -30.12
CA LEU A 436 9.84 -9.35 -30.21
C LEU A 436 10.60 -9.16 -28.90
N HIS A 437 11.93 -9.22 -28.97
CA HIS A 437 12.82 -8.66 -27.97
C HIS A 437 12.63 -7.13 -28.00
N VAL A 438 11.52 -6.63 -27.46
CA VAL A 438 11.35 -5.20 -27.21
C VAL A 438 12.01 -4.92 -25.86
N ILE A 439 13.31 -4.67 -25.92
CA ILE A 439 14.07 -3.61 -25.25
C ILE A 439 15.52 -3.72 -25.76
#